data_AF-A0A1S6QKY9-F1
#
_entry.id   AF-A0A1S6QKY9-F1
#
_cell.length_a   1.000
_cell.length_b   1.000
_cell.length_c   1.000
_cell.angle_alpha   90.00
_cell.angle_beta   90.00
_cell.angle_gamma   90.00
#
_symmetry.space_group_name_H-M   'P 1'
#
loop_
_entity.id
_entity.type
_entity.pdbx_description
1 polymer ?
#
loop_
_entity_poly.entity_id
_entity_poly.type
_entity_poly.pdbx_seq_one_letter_code
_entity_poly.pdbx_strand_id
1 'polypeptide(L)' 'MLLIVIYALLSWFPGAYDSAIGRFLAKIVEPYQSLFNFASFGMLSFAPVVALLVLYFIQMGIMYVGQMLVGF' A
#
# COMPACT_ATOMS: atom_id res chain seq x y z
N MET A 1 -1.86 5.63 2.04
CA MET A 1 -0.57 5.29 2.68
C MET A 1 -0.78 4.59 4.03
N LEU A 2 -1.44 5.23 5.00
CA LEU A 2 -1.69 4.66 6.34
C LEU A 2 -2.34 3.26 6.32
N LEU A 3 -3.35 3.04 5.46
CA LEU A 3 -4.03 1.75 5.34
C LEU A 3 -3.07 0.62 4.94
N ILE A 4 -2.13 0.88 4.03
CA ILE A 4 -1.11 -0.09 3.60
C ILE A 4 -0.15 -0.39 4.75
N VAL A 5 0.25 0.63 5.52
CA VAL A 5 1.11 0.45 6.71
C VAL A 5 0.40 -0.40 7.75
N ILE A 6 -0.86 -0.08 8.10
CA ILE A 6 -1.64 -0.85 9.08
C ILE A 6 -1.82 -2.28 8.58
N TYR A 7 -2.18 -2.48 7.31
CA TYR A 7 -2.34 -3.81 6.73
C TYR A 7 -1.04 -4.62 6.76
N ALA A 8 0.11 -4.00 6.44
CA ALA A 8 1.41 -4.63 6.53
C ALA A 8 1.78 -5.00 7.99
N LEU A 9 1.46 -4.15 8.97
CA LEU A 9 1.69 -4.46 10.38
C LEU A 9 0.79 -5.62 10.87
N LEU A 10 -0.45 -5.74 10.38
CA LEU A 10 -1.32 -6.88 10.69
C LEU A 10 -0.69 -8.20 10.26
N SER A 11 0.15 -8.23 9.23
CA SER A 11 0.86 -9.44 8.79
C SER A 11 1.74 -10.07 9.87
N TRP A 12 2.17 -9.29 10.86
CA TRP A 12 3.01 -9.76 11.97
C TRP A 12 2.23 -10.30 13.16
N PHE A 13 0.90 -10.07 13.21
CA PHE A 13 0.05 -10.57 14.28
C PHE A 13 -0.70 -11.85 13.82
N PRO A 14 -0.61 -12.96 14.56
CA PRO A 14 -1.28 -14.20 14.19
C PRO A 14 -2.81 -14.03 14.20
N GLY A 15 -3.49 -14.49 13.13
CA GLY A 15 -4.96 -14.38 12.99
C GLY A 15 -5.49 -12.97 12.72
N ALA A 16 -4.63 -11.98 12.50
CA ALA A 16 -5.05 -10.60 12.32
C ALA A 16 -5.82 -10.35 11.01
N TYR A 17 -5.53 -11.11 9.94
CA TYR A 17 -6.29 -11.05 8.69
C TYR A 17 -7.74 -11.56 8.84
N ASP A 18 -7.97 -12.49 9.76
CA ASP A 18 -9.30 -13.04 10.06
C ASP A 18 -10.14 -12.14 10.97
N SER A 19 -9.58 -11.04 11.46
CA SER A 19 -10.34 -10.05 12.21
C SER A 19 -11.30 -9.26 11.29
N ALA A 20 -12.34 -8.64 11.87
CA ALA A 20 -13.24 -7.79 11.11
C ALA A 20 -12.50 -6.63 10.41
N ILE A 21 -11.50 -6.05 11.08
CA ILE A 21 -10.66 -4.99 10.53
C ILE A 21 -9.69 -5.51 9.46
N GLY A 22 -9.11 -6.70 9.66
CA GLY A 22 -8.24 -7.36 8.68
C GLY A 22 -8.97 -7.62 7.37
N ARG A 23 -10.16 -8.24 7.43
CA ARG A 23 -11.01 -8.46 6.24
C ARG A 23 -11.46 -7.18 5.57
N PHE A 24 -11.73 -6.12 6.33
CA PHE A 24 -12.10 -4.83 5.78
C PHE A 24 -10.92 -4.19 5.04
N LEU A 25 -9.74 -4.17 5.66
CA LEU A 25 -8.52 -3.63 5.05
C LEU A 25 -8.09 -4.42 3.83
N ALA A 26 -8.21 -5.76 3.85
CA ALA A 26 -7.91 -6.62 2.72
C ALA A 26 -8.67 -6.17 1.45
N LYS A 27 -9.98 -5.93 1.56
CA LYS A 27 -10.81 -5.46 0.43
C LYS A 27 -10.34 -4.14 -0.20
N ILE A 28 -9.68 -3.28 0.58
CA ILE A 28 -9.22 -1.96 0.11
C ILE A 28 -7.77 -2.03 -0.35
N VAL A 29 -6.92 -2.73 0.40
CA VAL A 29 -5.47 -2.73 0.21
C VAL A 29 -5.01 -3.81 -0.77
N GLU A 30 -5.61 -5.01 -0.76
CA GLU A 30 -5.20 -6.11 -1.65
C GLU A 30 -5.30 -5.78 -3.15
N PRO A 31 -6.34 -5.11 -3.66
CA PRO A 31 -6.41 -4.78 -5.08
C PRO A 31 -5.19 -3.97 -5.52
N TYR A 32 -4.73 -3.02 -4.69
CA TYR A 32 -3.54 -2.23 -4.97
C TYR A 32 -2.25 -3.02 -4.74
N GLN A 33 -2.15 -3.76 -3.63
CA GLN A 33 -0.95 -4.52 -3.27
C GLN A 33 -0.69 -5.68 -4.24
N SER A 34 -1.74 -6.28 -4.81
CA SER A 34 -1.64 -7.40 -5.76
C SER A 34 -0.91 -7.03 -7.05
N LEU A 35 -0.90 -5.75 -7.42
CA LEU A 35 -0.10 -5.23 -8.54
C LEU A 35 1.41 -5.42 -8.31
N PHE A 36 1.82 -5.55 -7.05
CA PHE A 36 3.23 -5.67 -6.65
C PHE A 36 3.58 -7.09 -6.15
N ASN A 37 2.74 -8.09 -6.43
CA ASN A 37 3.02 -9.47 -6.05
C ASN A 37 4.34 -10.01 -6.64
N PHE A 38 4.78 -9.46 -7.78
CA PHE A 38 6.08 -9.77 -8.39
C PHE A 38 7.28 -9.36 -7.52
N ALA A 39 7.09 -8.41 -6.59
CA ALA A 39 8.12 -7.96 -5.66
C ALA A 39 8.24 -8.86 -4.42
N SER A 40 7.99 -10.16 -4.57
CA SER A 40 8.18 -11.16 -3.53
C SER A 40 9.48 -11.90 -3.81
N PHE A 41 10.41 -11.89 -2.85
CA PHE A 41 11.69 -12.58 -2.94
C PHE A 41 11.69 -13.79 -2.00
N GLY A 42 11.63 -14.99 -2.58
CA GLY A 42 11.49 -16.23 -1.82
C GLY A 42 10.21 -16.21 -0.98
N MET A 43 10.32 -16.41 0.33
CA MET A 43 9.19 -16.41 1.26
C MET A 43 8.83 -15.01 1.80
N LEU A 44 9.67 -13.99 1.53
CA LEU A 44 9.45 -12.63 2.03
C LEU A 44 8.83 -11.76 0.94
N SER A 45 7.65 -11.20 1.21
CA SER A 45 7.01 -10.26 0.30
C SER A 45 7.45 -8.83 0.60
N PHE A 46 8.11 -8.19 -0.37
CA PHE A 46 8.39 -6.74 -0.34
C PHE A 46 7.26 -5.93 -0.99
N ALA A 47 6.17 -6.58 -1.41
CA ALA A 47 5.02 -5.92 -2.02
C ALA A 47 4.47 -4.72 -1.22
N PRO A 48 4.33 -4.76 0.13
CA PRO A 48 3.88 -3.59 0.88
C PRO A 48 4.86 -2.41 0.79
N VAL A 49 6.17 -2.67 0.79
CA VAL A 49 7.21 -1.63 0.70
C VAL A 49 7.16 -0.97 -0.68
N VAL A 50 7.09 -1.77 -1.74
CA VAL A 50 6.98 -1.26 -3.11
C VAL A 50 5.68 -0.47 -3.31
N ALA A 51 4.57 -0.96 -2.78
CA ALA A 51 3.29 -0.26 -2.80
C ALA A 51 3.37 1.12 -2.12
N LEU A 52 4.03 1.21 -0.96
CA LEU A 52 4.23 2.50 -0.27
C LEU A 52 5.10 3.45 -1.09
N LEU A 53 6.20 2.95 -1.65
CA LEU A 53 7.14 3.74 -2.45
C LEU A 53 6.45 4.30 -3.71
N VAL A 54 5.70 3.46 -4.43
CA VAL A 54 4.95 3.89 -5.61
C VAL A 54 3.90 4.92 -5.24
N LEU A 55 3.14 4.71 -4.17
CA LEU A 55 2.13 5.66 -3.72
C LEU A 55 2.75 7.01 -3.31
N TYR A 56 3.93 6.99 -2.70
CA TYR A 56 4.68 8.21 -2.36
C TYR A 56 5.06 9.01 -3.61
N PHE A 57 5.60 8.34 -4.64
CA PHE A 57 5.92 9.00 -5.91
C PHE A 57 4.69 9.54 -6.62
N ILE A 58 3.57 8.81 -6.60
CA ILE A 58 2.29 9.29 -7.14
C ILE A 58 1.84 10.55 -6.42
N GLN A 59 1.91 10.59 -5.08
CA GLN A 59 1.52 11.76 -4.30
C GLN A 59 2.39 12.98 -4.65
N MET A 60 3.70 12.81 -4.75
CA MET A 60 4.61 13.88 -5.18
C MET A 60 4.29 14.36 -6.60
N GLY A 61 4.07 13.43 -7.54
CA GLY A 61 3.73 13.76 -8.93
C GLY A 61 2.41 14.52 -9.05
N ILE A 62 1.37 14.11 -8.32
CA ILE A 62 0.08 14.81 -8.27
C ILE A 62 0.24 16.22 -7.71
N MET A 63 1.01 16.39 -6.62
CA MET A 63 1.25 17.72 -6.06
C MET A 63 2.01 18.63 -7.03
N TYR A 64 3.04 18.10 -7.70
CA TYR A 64 3.82 18.84 -8.67
C TYR A 64 2.97 19.27 -9.87
N VAL A 65 2.21 18.34 -10.47
CA VAL A 65 1.30 18.67 -11.59
C VAL A 65 0.21 19.63 -11.14
N GLY A 66 -0.36 19.43 -9.95
CA GLY A 66 -1.35 20.35 -9.37
C GLY A 66 -0.79 21.76 -9.21
N GLN A 67 0.46 21.91 -8.75
CA GLN A 67 1.15 23.20 -8.68
C GLN A 67 1.37 23.80 -10.07
N MET A 68 1.75 23.01 -11.07
CA MET A 68 1.90 23.52 -12.46
C MET A 68 0.57 23.98 -13.07
N LEU A 69 -0.54 23.33 -12.72
CA LEU A 69 -1.86 23.64 -13.29
C LEU A 69 -2.57 24.78 -12.57
N VAL A 70 -2.43 24.90 -11.25
CA VAL A 70 -3.10 25.91 -10.41
C VAL A 70 -2.20 27.12 -10.19
N GLY A 71 -0.88 26.94 -10.19
CA GLY A 71 0.11 28.01 -10.09
C GLY A 71 0.35 28.69 -11.42
N PHE A 72 -0.47 29.70 -11.70
CA PHE A 72 0.05 30.96 -12.27
C PHE A 72 0.68 31.78 -11.14
#